data_AF-A0A1Q1FK09-F1
#
_entry.id   AF-A0A1Q1FK09-F1
#
_cell.length_a   1.000
_cell.length_b   1.000
_cell.length_c   1.000
_cell.angle_alpha   90.00
_cell.angle_beta   90.00
_cell.angle_gamma   90.00
#
_symmetry.space_group_name_H-M   'P 1'
#
loop_
_entity.id
_entity.type
_entity.pdbx_description
1 polymer ?
#
loop_
_entity_poly.entity_id
_entity_poly.type
_entity_poly.pdbx_seq_one_letter_code
_entity_poly.pdbx_strand_id
1 'polypeptide(L)'
;MGLRDWVFGGDETALEAANRLRGTAKESPEEVDVEQLIELALEPDEHAVSRAAADGITALAERQPGLLFDHVAELIEATTVLEGVGSKQRGEFARALAHVAREDPSVVAPRADQLLDSLAAELDADRASGSDVYLDPEKAVGLSHAAAAAGIEDATPLLDRLRRHSDPTASDAAREALREL
;
A
#
# COMPACT_ATOMS: atom_id res chain seq x y z
N MET A 1 -7.86 -22.33 -11.93
CA MET A 1 -6.92 -23.40 -11.51
C MET A 1 -5.96 -22.68 -10.58
N GLY A 2 -6.18 -22.76 -9.27
CA GLY A 2 -5.52 -21.89 -8.28
C GLY A 2 -4.09 -22.33 -7.97
N LEU A 3 -3.25 -21.38 -7.55
CA LEU A 3 -1.82 -21.56 -7.22
C LEU A 3 -1.53 -22.55 -6.09
N ARG A 4 -2.54 -23.13 -5.44
CA ARG A 4 -2.39 -24.32 -4.59
C ARG A 4 -1.55 -25.44 -5.21
N ASP A 5 -1.45 -25.52 -6.54
CA ASP A 5 -0.65 -26.50 -7.27
C ASP A 5 0.64 -25.94 -7.92
N TRP A 6 0.98 -24.66 -7.74
CA TRP A 6 2.23 -24.10 -8.26
C TRP A 6 3.37 -24.32 -7.27
N VAL A 7 4.20 -25.31 -7.58
CA VAL A 7 5.44 -25.60 -6.87
C VAL A 7 6.52 -24.68 -7.41
N PHE A 8 6.92 -23.67 -6.63
CA PHE A 8 8.08 -22.85 -6.95
C PHE A 8 9.34 -23.63 -6.53
N GLY A 9 10.06 -24.19 -7.50
CA GLY A 9 11.40 -24.74 -7.30
C GLY A 9 11.54 -25.75 -6.13
N GLY A 10 10.77 -26.84 -6.15
CA GLY A 10 10.88 -27.94 -5.19
C GLY A 10 10.02 -27.76 -3.95
N ASP A 11 8.89 -28.48 -3.88
CA ASP A 11 7.91 -28.63 -2.79
C ASP A 11 7.42 -27.38 -2.01
N GLU A 12 7.93 -26.16 -2.26
CA GLU A 12 7.52 -24.93 -1.57
C GLU A 12 6.17 -24.43 -2.11
N THR A 13 5.21 -24.22 -1.20
CA THR A 13 3.92 -23.60 -1.49
C THR A 13 4.04 -22.07 -1.60
N ALA A 14 3.12 -21.41 -2.32
CA ALA A 14 3.09 -19.95 -2.42
C ALA A 14 3.04 -19.23 -1.06
N LEU A 15 2.37 -19.84 -0.06
CA LEU A 15 2.31 -19.31 1.30
C LEU A 15 3.66 -19.44 2.04
N GLU A 16 4.38 -20.54 1.85
CA GLU A 16 5.72 -20.72 2.42
C GLU A 16 6.69 -19.72 1.79
N ALA A 17 6.64 -19.55 0.46
CA ALA A 17 7.41 -18.54 -0.25
C ALA A 17 7.12 -17.12 0.27
N ALA A 18 5.85 -16.73 0.39
CA ALA A 18 5.47 -15.42 0.92
C ALA A 18 5.95 -15.21 2.37
N ASN A 19 5.86 -16.24 3.23
CA ASN A 19 6.36 -16.14 4.60
C ASN A 19 7.89 -16.05 4.67
N ARG A 20 8.60 -16.78 3.81
CA ARG A 20 10.06 -16.72 3.66
C ARG A 20 10.49 -15.32 3.24
N LEU A 21 9.92 -14.80 2.15
CA LEU A 21 10.23 -13.45 1.66
C LEU A 21 9.89 -12.37 2.70
N ARG A 22 8.77 -12.49 3.42
CA ARG A 22 8.45 -11.60 4.55
C ARG A 22 9.50 -11.69 5.67
N GLY A 23 10.01 -12.88 5.96
CA GLY A 23 11.10 -13.09 6.92
C GLY A 23 12.38 -12.40 6.46
N THR A 24 12.78 -12.65 5.20
CA THR A 24 13.94 -12.02 4.57
C THR A 24 13.82 -10.49 4.58
N ALA A 25 12.66 -9.93 4.24
CA ALA A 25 12.42 -8.48 4.29
C ALA A 25 12.62 -7.87 5.69
N LYS A 26 12.40 -8.66 6.75
CA LYS A 26 12.59 -8.23 8.15
C LYS A 26 14.02 -8.38 8.62
N GLU A 27 14.74 -9.40 8.16
CA GLU A 27 16.05 -9.80 8.70
C GLU A 27 17.22 -9.35 7.81
N SER A 28 17.07 -9.53 6.48
CA SER A 28 18.09 -9.29 5.46
C SER A 28 17.42 -8.68 4.20
N PRO A 29 16.92 -7.43 4.25
CA PRO A 29 16.13 -6.82 3.18
C PRO A 29 16.84 -6.80 1.81
N GLU A 30 18.16 -6.72 1.79
CA GLU A 30 18.99 -6.76 0.58
C GLU A 30 19.01 -8.10 -0.16
N GLU A 31 18.55 -9.17 0.49
CA GLU A 31 18.46 -10.53 -0.08
C GLU A 31 17.05 -10.86 -0.58
N VAL A 32 16.09 -9.95 -0.43
CA VAL A 32 14.69 -10.18 -0.84
C VAL A 32 14.59 -10.18 -2.36
N ASP A 33 13.93 -11.19 -2.90
CA ASP A 33 13.40 -11.17 -4.25
C ASP A 33 12.14 -10.27 -4.28
N VAL A 34 12.35 -9.00 -4.66
CA VAL A 34 11.29 -7.97 -4.63
C VAL A 34 10.24 -8.24 -5.69
N GLU A 35 10.64 -8.71 -6.88
CA GLU A 35 9.71 -9.03 -7.97
C GLU A 35 8.74 -10.14 -7.52
N GLN A 36 9.28 -11.24 -6.98
CA GLN A 36 8.45 -12.33 -6.47
C GLN A 36 7.54 -11.88 -5.32
N LEU A 37 8.03 -11.00 -4.45
CA LEU A 37 7.24 -10.47 -3.34
C LEU A 37 6.05 -9.63 -3.83
N ILE A 38 6.26 -8.77 -4.84
CA ILE A 38 5.20 -7.96 -5.46
C ILE A 38 4.17 -8.87 -6.15
N GLU A 39 4.62 -9.85 -6.94
CA GLU A 39 3.72 -10.80 -7.62
C GLU A 39 2.81 -11.53 -6.62
N LEU A 40 3.36 -12.06 -5.52
CA LEU A 40 2.59 -12.77 -4.50
C LEU A 40 1.62 -11.84 -3.75
N ALA A 41 1.96 -10.56 -3.59
CA ALA A 41 1.11 -9.58 -2.90
C ALA A 41 -0.13 -9.22 -3.72
N LEU A 42 0.00 -9.23 -5.05
CA LEU A 42 -1.05 -8.88 -6.00
C LEU A 42 -1.95 -10.05 -6.39
N GLU A 43 -1.67 -11.26 -5.90
CA GLU A 43 -2.46 -12.46 -6.20
C GLU A 43 -3.88 -12.39 -5.58
N PRO A 44 -4.94 -12.27 -6.38
CA PRO A 44 -6.30 -12.02 -5.88
C PRO A 44 -6.95 -13.26 -5.25
N ASP A 45 -6.55 -14.47 -5.67
CA ASP A 45 -7.24 -15.71 -5.31
C ASP A 45 -6.76 -16.31 -3.97
N GLU A 46 -5.66 -15.82 -3.40
CA GLU A 46 -5.04 -16.38 -2.19
C GLU A 46 -4.78 -15.32 -1.10
N HIS A 47 -5.84 -14.90 -0.39
CA HIS A 47 -5.76 -13.86 0.65
C HIS A 47 -4.64 -14.06 1.69
N ALA A 48 -4.33 -15.31 2.06
CA ALA A 48 -3.26 -15.59 3.03
C ALA A 48 -1.86 -15.31 2.46
N VAL A 49 -1.64 -15.63 1.18
CA VAL A 49 -0.40 -15.35 0.44
C VAL A 49 -0.25 -13.85 0.26
N SER A 50 -1.28 -13.21 -0.33
CA SER A 50 -1.30 -11.76 -0.55
C SER A 50 -1.05 -10.97 0.73
N ARG A 51 -1.70 -11.36 1.84
CA ARG A 51 -1.47 -10.72 3.14
C ARG A 51 -0.03 -10.91 3.65
N ALA A 52 0.52 -12.12 3.57
CA ALA A 52 1.88 -12.37 4.04
C ALA A 52 2.90 -11.59 3.21
N ALA A 53 2.69 -11.49 1.90
CA ALA A 53 3.53 -10.73 0.98
C ALA A 53 3.39 -9.20 1.20
N ALA A 54 2.17 -8.68 1.35
CA ALA A 54 1.94 -7.27 1.69
C ALA A 54 2.60 -6.87 3.02
N ASP A 55 2.50 -7.72 4.06
CA ASP A 55 3.23 -7.51 5.31
C ASP A 55 4.77 -7.50 5.08
N GLY A 56 5.26 -8.25 4.09
CA GLY A 56 6.66 -8.25 3.67
C GLY A 56 7.08 -6.97 2.96
N ILE A 57 6.21 -6.43 2.10
CA ILE A 57 6.43 -5.16 1.41
C ILE A 57 6.52 -4.01 2.41
N THR A 58 5.61 -3.94 3.39
CA THR A 58 5.71 -2.92 4.46
C THR A 58 7.02 -3.06 5.22
N ALA A 59 7.41 -4.28 5.60
CA ALA A 59 8.68 -4.49 6.30
C ALA A 59 9.90 -4.06 5.46
N LEU A 60 9.88 -4.35 4.16
CA LEU A 60 10.92 -3.92 3.22
C LEU A 60 10.95 -2.39 3.12
N ALA A 61 9.79 -1.74 3.01
CA ALA A 61 9.68 -0.29 2.94
C ALA A 61 10.16 0.40 4.22
N GLU A 62 9.92 -0.20 5.39
CA GLU A 62 10.39 0.33 6.68
C GLU A 62 11.91 0.26 6.84
N ARG A 63 12.54 -0.78 6.27
CA ARG A 63 13.98 -1.03 6.46
C ARG A 63 14.84 -0.50 5.32
N GLN A 64 14.36 -0.64 4.09
CA GLN A 64 15.11 -0.32 2.87
C GLN A 64 14.15 0.09 1.73
N PRO A 65 13.47 1.24 1.86
CA PRO A 65 12.49 1.70 0.88
C PRO A 65 13.05 1.87 -0.54
N GLY A 66 14.35 2.13 -0.68
CA GLY A 66 15.05 2.20 -1.97
C GLY A 66 14.88 0.97 -2.86
N LEU A 67 14.64 -0.22 -2.29
CA LEU A 67 14.40 -1.44 -3.07
C LEU A 67 13.04 -1.48 -3.76
N LEU A 68 12.12 -0.58 -3.40
CA LEU A 68 10.77 -0.51 -3.97
C LEU A 68 10.60 0.59 -5.02
N PHE A 69 11.66 1.34 -5.35
CA PHE A 69 11.56 2.51 -6.24
C PHE A 69 11.05 2.15 -7.65
N ASP A 70 11.46 1.01 -8.17
CA ASP A 70 11.02 0.53 -9.49
C ASP A 70 9.58 0.00 -9.48
N HIS A 71 9.00 -0.25 -8.29
CA HIS A 71 7.67 -0.84 -8.10
C HIS A 71 6.60 0.14 -7.62
N VAL A 72 6.89 1.45 -7.61
CA VAL A 72 5.94 2.47 -7.10
C VAL A 72 4.60 2.44 -7.85
N ALA A 73 4.60 2.15 -9.15
CA ALA A 73 3.36 2.11 -9.93
C ALA A 73 2.43 0.98 -9.46
N GLU A 74 3.01 -0.21 -9.28
CA GLU A 74 2.35 -1.42 -8.81
C GLU A 74 1.83 -1.23 -7.39
N LEU A 75 2.63 -0.60 -6.51
CA LEU A 75 2.19 -0.27 -5.15
C LEU A 75 0.98 0.67 -5.14
N ILE A 76 0.96 1.71 -5.99
CA ILE A 76 -0.19 2.62 -6.10
C ILE A 76 -1.42 1.87 -6.62
N GLU A 77 -1.26 1.06 -7.67
CA GLU A 77 -2.34 0.24 -8.22
C GLU A 77 -2.92 -0.71 -7.15
N ALA A 78 -2.05 -1.32 -6.32
CA ALA A 78 -2.44 -2.21 -5.24
C ALA A 78 -3.23 -1.53 -4.11
N THR A 79 -3.15 -0.20 -3.98
CA THR A 79 -4.01 0.54 -3.03
C THR A 79 -5.45 0.70 -3.54
N THR A 80 -5.69 0.51 -4.83
CA THR A 80 -7.02 0.63 -5.42
C THR A 80 -7.85 -0.64 -5.20
N VAL A 81 -9.13 -0.61 -5.56
CA VAL A 81 -10.02 -1.76 -5.40
C VAL A 81 -9.70 -2.80 -6.46
N LEU A 82 -8.67 -3.61 -6.23
CA LEU A 82 -8.54 -4.90 -6.88
C LEU A 82 -9.57 -5.85 -6.24
N GLU A 83 -10.44 -6.46 -7.05
CA GLU A 83 -11.30 -7.55 -6.58
C GLU A 83 -10.40 -8.63 -5.92
N GLY A 84 -10.64 -8.92 -4.64
CA GLY A 84 -9.87 -9.93 -3.90
C GLY A 84 -8.76 -9.38 -2.97
N VAL A 85 -8.36 -8.12 -3.07
CA VAL A 85 -7.39 -7.53 -2.12
C VAL A 85 -8.13 -6.94 -0.92
N GLY A 86 -7.88 -7.53 0.26
CA GLY A 86 -8.51 -7.09 1.51
C GLY A 86 -8.10 -5.68 1.92
N SER A 87 -8.96 -5.01 2.70
CA SER A 87 -8.71 -3.66 3.24
C SER A 87 -7.32 -3.54 3.88
N LYS A 88 -6.98 -4.48 4.77
CA LYS A 88 -5.68 -4.53 5.43
C LYS A 88 -4.51 -4.45 4.45
N GLN A 89 -4.51 -5.25 3.39
CA GLN A 89 -3.43 -5.27 2.40
C GLN A 89 -3.29 -3.92 1.69
N ARG A 90 -4.40 -3.27 1.32
CA ARG A 90 -4.38 -1.93 0.73
C ARG A 90 -3.76 -0.89 1.65
N GLY A 91 -4.04 -0.99 2.96
CA GLY A 91 -3.38 -0.20 3.99
C GLY A 91 -1.86 -0.42 4.05
N GLU A 92 -1.41 -1.68 3.96
CA GLU A 92 0.01 -2.02 3.93
C GLU A 92 0.73 -1.41 2.71
N PHE A 93 0.14 -1.51 1.50
CA PHE A 93 0.70 -0.87 0.31
C PHE A 93 0.77 0.65 0.43
N ALA A 94 -0.29 1.29 0.96
CA ALA A 94 -0.31 2.74 1.18
C ALA A 94 0.75 3.17 2.20
N ARG A 95 0.98 2.37 3.25
CA ARG A 95 2.05 2.60 4.23
C ARG A 95 3.44 2.44 3.59
N ALA A 96 3.64 1.42 2.76
CA ALA A 96 4.89 1.24 2.04
C ALA A 96 5.21 2.45 1.14
N LEU A 97 4.20 2.97 0.42
CA LEU A 97 4.33 4.20 -0.37
C LEU A 97 4.75 5.41 0.46
N ALA A 98 4.24 5.55 1.69
CA ALA A 98 4.66 6.64 2.57
C ALA A 98 6.13 6.55 2.96
N HIS A 99 6.67 5.34 3.19
CA HIS A 99 8.10 5.15 3.43
C HIS A 99 8.94 5.45 2.20
N VAL A 100 8.52 4.99 1.02
CA VAL A 100 9.19 5.27 -0.25
C VAL A 100 9.23 6.77 -0.54
N ALA A 101 8.10 7.47 -0.39
CA ALA A 101 8.01 8.91 -0.59
C ALA A 101 8.90 9.71 0.39
N ARG A 102 9.05 9.25 1.63
CA ARG A 102 9.92 9.89 2.63
C ARG A 102 11.41 9.72 2.30
N GLU A 103 11.79 8.57 1.74
CA GLU A 103 13.17 8.31 1.33
C GLU A 103 13.53 9.12 0.09
N ASP A 104 12.68 9.07 -0.94
CA ASP A 104 12.86 9.84 -2.15
C ASP A 104 11.50 10.33 -2.70
N PRO A 105 11.14 11.60 -2.47
CA PRO A 105 9.91 12.18 -3.01
C PRO A 105 9.82 12.10 -4.54
N SER A 106 10.97 12.10 -5.23
CA SER A 106 11.04 12.19 -6.69
C SER A 106 10.61 10.90 -7.40
N VAL A 107 10.53 9.77 -6.71
CA VAL A 107 10.01 8.51 -7.29
C VAL A 107 8.49 8.41 -7.23
N VAL A 108 7.86 9.08 -6.26
CA VAL A 108 6.39 9.09 -6.07
C VAL A 108 5.73 10.29 -6.74
N ALA A 109 6.33 11.48 -6.64
CA ALA A 109 5.76 12.73 -7.19
C ALA A 109 5.34 12.65 -8.67
N PRO A 110 6.08 11.97 -9.58
CA PRO A 110 5.65 11.81 -10.98
C PRO A 110 4.34 11.05 -11.17
N ARG A 111 3.87 10.33 -10.14
CA ARG A 111 2.62 9.55 -10.13
C ARG A 111 1.56 10.18 -9.24
N ALA A 112 1.67 11.48 -8.96
CA ALA A 112 0.74 12.23 -8.12
C ALA A 112 -0.72 11.98 -8.49
N ASP A 113 -1.07 12.07 -9.78
CA ASP A 113 -2.44 11.86 -10.25
C ASP A 113 -3.02 10.51 -9.81
N GLN A 114 -2.25 9.43 -9.95
CA GLN A 114 -2.69 8.07 -9.57
C GLN A 114 -2.88 7.94 -8.05
N LEU A 115 -1.99 8.56 -7.27
CA LEU A 115 -2.05 8.55 -5.82
C LEU A 115 -3.27 9.36 -5.32
N LEU A 116 -3.54 10.51 -5.95
CA LEU A 116 -4.70 11.35 -5.66
C LEU A 116 -6.01 10.66 -6.05
N ASP A 117 -6.04 9.98 -7.20
CA ASP A 117 -7.19 9.18 -7.64
C ASP A 117 -7.51 8.07 -6.63
N SER A 118 -6.49 7.38 -6.10
CA SER A 118 -6.68 6.35 -5.08
C SER A 118 -7.23 6.91 -3.77
N LEU A 119 -6.76 8.09 -3.33
CA LEU A 119 -7.25 8.77 -2.13
C LEU A 119 -8.68 9.31 -2.33
N ALA A 120 -8.99 9.83 -3.51
CA ALA A 120 -10.33 10.31 -3.86
C ALA A 120 -11.34 9.14 -3.90
N ALA A 121 -10.96 8.02 -4.50
CA ALA A 121 -11.78 6.80 -4.53
C ALA A 121 -12.09 6.30 -3.12
N GLU A 122 -11.12 6.37 -2.19
CA GLU A 122 -11.32 5.99 -0.79
C GLU A 122 -12.35 6.89 -0.08
N LEU A 123 -12.27 8.20 -0.31
CA LEU A 123 -13.22 9.18 0.24
C LEU A 123 -14.63 9.05 -0.35
N ASP A 124 -14.73 8.62 -1.61
CA ASP A 124 -16.01 8.50 -2.30
C ASP A 124 -16.69 7.15 -2.03
N ALA A 125 -15.93 6.09 -1.74
CA ALA A 125 -16.46 4.78 -1.33
C ALA A 125 -17.32 4.88 -0.05
N ASP A 126 -16.89 5.68 0.92
CA ASP A 126 -17.61 5.94 2.17
C ASP A 126 -18.99 6.63 1.97
N ARG A 127 -19.17 7.33 0.85
CA ARG A 127 -20.39 8.12 0.56
C ARG A 127 -21.45 7.39 -0.24
N ALA A 128 -21.14 6.24 -0.81
CA ALA A 128 -22.08 5.50 -1.63
C ALA A 128 -23.27 5.04 -0.76
N SER A 129 -24.43 5.66 -0.95
CA SER A 129 -25.64 5.35 -0.19
C SER A 129 -26.05 3.89 -0.39
N GLY A 130 -26.02 3.09 0.69
CA GLY A 130 -26.29 1.66 0.65
C GLY A 130 -25.07 0.77 0.40
N SER A 131 -23.86 1.34 0.40
CA SER A 131 -22.61 0.61 0.41
C SER A 131 -22.23 0.23 1.84
N ASP A 132 -21.92 -1.04 2.07
CA ASP A 132 -21.26 -1.53 3.30
C ASP A 132 -19.73 -1.25 3.27
N VAL A 133 -19.24 -0.54 2.24
CA VAL A 133 -17.82 -0.17 2.10
C VAL A 133 -17.60 1.14 2.87
N TYR A 134 -16.91 1.00 4.00
CA TYR A 134 -16.45 2.12 4.82
C TYR A 134 -15.07 2.56 4.37
N LEU A 135 -14.73 3.81 4.66
CA LEU A 135 -13.35 4.29 4.62
C LEU A 135 -12.42 3.34 5.38
N ASP A 136 -11.36 2.89 4.72
CA ASP A 136 -10.23 2.19 5.31
C ASP A 136 -9.26 3.21 5.91
N PRO A 137 -9.18 3.32 7.25
CA PRO A 137 -8.35 4.33 7.89
C PRO A 137 -6.87 4.10 7.63
N GLU A 138 -6.40 2.85 7.55
CA GLU A 138 -4.98 2.55 7.35
C GLU A 138 -4.53 2.96 5.95
N LYS A 139 -5.37 2.68 4.94
CA LYS A 139 -5.12 3.15 3.57
C LYS A 139 -5.14 4.68 3.50
N ALA A 140 -6.14 5.32 4.10
CA ALA A 140 -6.26 6.78 4.09
C ALA A 140 -5.05 7.46 4.76
N VAL A 141 -4.56 6.90 5.87
CA VAL A 141 -3.34 7.34 6.57
C VAL A 141 -2.13 7.22 5.66
N GLY A 142 -1.89 6.04 5.09
CA GLY A 142 -0.74 5.78 4.22
C GLY A 142 -0.71 6.71 3.00
N LEU A 143 -1.83 6.85 2.30
CA LEU A 143 -1.94 7.74 1.13
C LEU A 143 -1.76 9.22 1.51
N SER A 144 -2.28 9.65 2.66
CA SER A 144 -2.11 11.03 3.13
C SER A 144 -0.65 11.36 3.41
N HIS A 145 0.07 10.47 4.09
CA HIS A 145 1.49 10.66 4.37
C HIS A 145 2.35 10.53 3.13
N ALA A 146 2.01 9.62 2.21
CA ALA A 146 2.70 9.49 0.93
C ALA A 146 2.57 10.77 0.09
N ALA A 147 1.37 11.35 0.03
CA ALA A 147 1.14 12.61 -0.68
C ALA A 147 1.95 13.77 -0.08
N ALA A 148 1.95 13.90 1.25
CA ALA A 148 2.69 14.93 1.96
C ALA A 148 4.20 14.77 1.78
N ALA A 149 4.73 13.56 2.00
CA ALA A 149 6.15 13.27 1.83
C ALA A 149 6.63 13.48 0.39
N ALA A 150 5.78 13.21 -0.60
CA ALA A 150 6.07 13.46 -2.01
C ALA A 150 5.94 14.96 -2.41
N GLY A 151 5.48 15.83 -1.51
CA GLY A 151 5.29 17.27 -1.79
C GLY A 151 4.16 17.55 -2.78
N ILE A 152 3.10 16.72 -2.80
CA ILE A 152 1.98 16.85 -3.73
C ILE A 152 0.98 17.89 -3.19
N GLU A 153 1.20 19.16 -3.50
CA GLU A 153 0.33 20.27 -3.06
C GLU A 153 -1.14 20.08 -3.50
N ASP A 154 -1.36 19.46 -4.66
CA ASP A 154 -2.69 19.15 -5.20
C ASP A 154 -3.49 18.16 -4.32
N ALA A 155 -2.85 17.51 -3.34
CA ALA A 155 -3.54 16.70 -2.34
C ALA A 155 -4.37 17.53 -1.34
N THR A 156 -4.08 18.83 -1.20
CA THR A 156 -4.68 19.71 -0.20
C THR A 156 -6.21 19.61 -0.13
N PRO A 157 -6.98 19.68 -1.24
CA PRO A 157 -8.45 19.60 -1.18
C PRO A 157 -8.97 18.25 -0.64
N LEU A 158 -8.28 17.15 -0.96
CA LEU A 158 -8.64 15.82 -0.47
C LEU A 158 -8.34 15.68 1.03
N LEU A 159 -7.15 16.13 1.46
CA LEU A 159 -6.77 16.16 2.87
C LEU A 159 -7.68 17.07 3.70
N ASP A 160 -8.13 18.19 3.12
CA ASP A 160 -9.06 19.11 3.76
C ASP A 160 -10.46 18.50 3.96
N ARG A 161 -10.87 17.60 3.07
CA ARG A 161 -12.07 16.76 3.26
C ARG A 161 -11.82 15.73 4.36
N LEU A 162 -10.70 15.00 4.28
CA LEU A 162 -10.37 13.91 5.20
C LEU A 162 -10.19 14.38 6.64
N ARG A 163 -9.58 15.55 6.89
CA ARG A 163 -9.45 16.12 8.26
C ARG A 163 -10.79 16.40 8.96
N ARG A 164 -11.89 16.48 8.20
CA ARG A 164 -13.26 16.71 8.70
C ARG A 164 -14.07 15.41 8.77
N HIS A 165 -13.45 14.28 8.41
CA HIS A 165 -14.07 12.97 8.48
C HIS A 165 -14.35 12.57 9.93
N SER A 166 -15.34 11.69 10.14
CA SER A 166 -15.70 11.19 11.46
C SER A 166 -14.71 10.18 12.02
N ASP A 167 -13.93 9.53 11.15
CA ASP A 167 -12.85 8.64 11.57
C ASP A 167 -11.67 9.45 12.14
N PRO A 168 -11.33 9.28 13.43
CA PRO A 168 -10.30 10.09 14.07
C PRO A 168 -8.89 9.80 13.53
N THR A 169 -8.60 8.53 13.19
CA THR A 169 -7.28 8.12 12.69
C THR A 169 -6.98 8.79 11.35
N ALA A 170 -7.90 8.69 10.41
CA ALA A 170 -7.75 9.32 9.10
C ALA A 170 -7.80 10.86 9.20
N SER A 171 -8.63 11.39 10.10
CA SER A 171 -8.71 12.83 10.37
C SER A 171 -7.40 13.41 10.91
N ASP A 172 -6.76 12.72 11.85
CA ASP A 172 -5.49 13.16 12.44
C ASP A 172 -4.33 13.05 11.45
N ALA A 173 -4.26 11.96 10.68
CA ALA A 173 -3.25 11.82 9.62
C ALA A 173 -3.38 12.91 8.55
N ALA A 174 -4.61 13.27 8.15
CA ALA A 174 -4.83 14.38 7.22
C ALA A 174 -4.35 15.73 7.79
N ARG A 175 -4.52 15.97 9.10
CA ARG A 175 -4.02 17.20 9.75
C ARG A 175 -2.51 17.23 9.80
N GLU A 176 -1.86 16.09 10.01
CA GLU A 176 -0.41 15.97 9.99
C GLU A 176 0.14 16.19 8.59
N ALA A 177 -0.41 15.48 7.59
CA ALA A 177 -0.05 15.64 6.17
C ALA A 177 -0.16 17.11 5.70
N LEU A 178 -1.23 17.82 6.07
CA LEU A 178 -1.41 19.24 5.75
C LEU A 178 -0.42 20.19 6.43
N ARG A 179 0.29 19.77 7.49
CA ARG A 179 1.35 20.57 8.12
C ARG A 179 2.72 20.33 7.49
N GLU A 180 2.88 19.19 6.83
CA GLU A 180 4.12 18.76 6.19
C GLU A 180 4.23 19.26 4.74
N LEU A 181 3.10 19.51 4.07
CA LEU A 181 2.98 20.24 2.80
C LEU A 181 3.25 21.74 2.98
#